data_AF-D2TRA1-F1
#
_entry.id   AF-D2TRA1-F1
#
_cell.length_a   1.000
_cell.length_b   1.000
_cell.length_c   1.000
_cell.angle_alpha   90.00
_cell.angle_beta   90.00
_cell.angle_gamma   90.00
#
_symmetry.space_group_name_H-M   'P 1'
#
loop_
_entity.id
_entity.type
_entity.pdbx_description
1 polymer ?
#
loop_
_entity_poly.entity_id
_entity_poly.type
_entity_poly.pdbx_seq_one_letter_code
_entity_poly.pdbx_strand_id
1 'polypeptide(L)'
;MMVPKVDRKTVDDLVASLNYQPHHFPGTTLTIAVALMPDGFMVSSGFSATAHPGLFDEETGRKLAIAKAQHNATEALWQFEGYKLKSQQTTESQGDR
;
A
#
# COMPACT_ATOMS: atom_id res chain seq x y z
N MET A 1 28.06 -6.41 -16.87
CA MET A 1 26.84 -5.62 -17.14
C MET A 1 26.07 -5.53 -15.84
N MET A 2 25.76 -4.33 -15.33
CA MET A 2 24.86 -4.18 -14.18
C MET A 2 23.42 -4.33 -14.67
N VAL A 3 22.66 -5.23 -14.06
CA VAL A 3 21.21 -5.37 -14.30
C VAL A 3 20.51 -4.38 -13.38
N PRO A 4 19.72 -3.43 -13.90
CA PRO A 4 18.93 -2.53 -13.06
C PRO A 4 17.98 -3.33 -12.15
N LYS A 5 17.91 -2.97 -10.87
CA LYS A 5 17.01 -3.59 -9.89
C LYS A 5 16.32 -2.52 -9.05
N VAL A 6 15.10 -2.83 -8.60
CA VAL A 6 14.43 -2.02 -7.58
C VAL A 6 15.17 -2.21 -6.26
N ASP A 7 15.54 -1.10 -5.61
CA ASP A 7 16.16 -1.13 -4.30
C ASP A 7 15.10 -1.20 -3.20
N ARG A 8 15.37 -2.01 -2.18
CA ARG A 8 14.49 -2.14 -1.01
C ARG A 8 14.34 -0.81 -0.28
N LYS A 9 15.42 -0.02 -0.19
CA LYS A 9 15.37 1.30 0.44
C LYS A 9 14.31 2.20 -0.22
N THR A 10 14.21 2.17 -1.56
CA THR A 10 13.21 2.95 -2.30
C THR A 10 11.78 2.57 -1.88
N VAL A 11 11.51 1.26 -1.76
CA VAL A 11 10.18 0.80 -1.32
C VAL A 11 9.92 1.18 0.14
N ASP A 12 10.90 1.01 1.02
CA ASP A 12 10.77 1.37 2.43
C ASP A 12 10.51 2.90 2.60
N ASP A 13 11.20 3.74 1.83
CA ASP A 13 10.99 5.20 1.81
C ASP A 13 9.58 5.55 1.29
N LEU A 14 9.11 4.87 0.24
CA LEU A 14 7.76 5.07 -0.29
C LEU A 14 6.70 4.66 0.73
N VAL A 15 6.84 3.50 1.38
CA VAL A 15 5.93 3.05 2.45
C VAL A 15 5.91 4.05 3.61
N ALA A 16 7.08 4.57 4.02
CA ALA A 16 7.18 5.57 5.07
C ALA A 16 6.52 6.92 4.71
N SER A 17 6.37 7.23 3.42
CA SER A 17 5.68 8.43 2.93
C SER A 17 4.15 8.31 2.88
N LEU A 18 3.60 7.10 3.06
CA LEU A 18 2.17 6.87 2.91
C LEU A 18 1.37 7.48 4.07
N ASN A 19 0.25 8.10 3.70
CA ASN A 19 -0.77 8.51 4.64
C ASN A 19 -1.83 7.39 4.78
N TYR A 20 -2.18 7.02 6.02
CA TYR A 20 -3.18 5.99 6.29
C TYR A 20 -4.46 6.63 6.80
N GLN A 21 -5.56 6.41 6.08
CA GLN A 21 -6.88 6.91 6.46
C GLN A 21 -7.80 5.75 6.81
N PRO A 22 -8.07 5.50 8.11
CA PRO A 22 -9.03 4.52 8.53
C PRO A 22 -10.45 5.07 8.57
N HIS A 23 -11.43 4.19 8.34
CA HIS A 23 -12.85 4.46 8.50
C HIS A 23 -13.55 3.25 9.11
N HIS A 24 -14.28 3.47 10.20
CA HIS A 24 -15.23 2.50 10.75
C HIS A 24 -16.62 2.78 10.18
N PHE A 25 -17.32 1.73 9.77
CA PHE A 25 -18.70 1.85 9.28
C PHE A 25 -19.69 1.68 10.44
N PRO A 26 -20.47 2.72 10.80
CA PRO A 26 -21.44 2.63 11.89
C PRO A 26 -22.43 1.48 11.70
N GLY A 27 -22.76 0.79 12.81
CA GLY A 27 -23.63 -0.39 12.78
C GLY A 27 -22.93 -1.69 12.33
N THR A 28 -21.63 -1.65 12.07
CA THR A 28 -20.82 -2.83 11.75
C THR A 28 -19.65 -2.97 12.73
N THR A 29 -18.92 -4.09 12.65
CA THR A 29 -17.60 -4.24 13.30
C THR A 29 -16.45 -3.96 12.33
N LEU A 30 -16.75 -3.49 11.11
CA LEU A 30 -15.78 -3.32 10.02
C LEU A 30 -15.06 -1.98 10.15
N THR A 31 -13.73 -2.06 10.22
CA THR A 31 -12.83 -0.93 10.00
C THR A 31 -12.00 -1.20 8.76
N ILE A 32 -12.02 -0.28 7.80
CA ILE A 32 -11.12 -0.28 6.64
C ILE A 32 -10.05 0.79 6.84
N ALA A 33 -8.86 0.59 6.28
CA ALA A 33 -7.85 1.62 6.14
C ALA A 33 -7.36 1.64 4.70
N VAL A 34 -7.22 2.85 4.14
CA VAL A 34 -6.59 3.07 2.83
C VAL A 34 -5.20 3.66 3.03
N ALA A 35 -4.24 3.21 2.22
CA ALA A 35 -2.89 3.74 2.16
C ALA A 35 -2.77 4.64 0.92
N LEU A 36 -2.44 5.91 1.13
CA LEU A 36 -2.43 6.95 0.11
C LEU A 36 -1.01 7.50 -0.04
N MET A 37 -0.59 7.76 -1.27
CA MET A 37 0.58 8.59 -1.52
C MET A 37 0.29 10.06 -1.13
N PRO A 38 1.33 10.90 -0.96
CA PRO A 38 1.15 12.32 -0.62
C PRO A 38 0.29 13.12 -1.63
N ASP A 39 0.21 12.66 -2.87
CA ASP A 39 -0.61 13.24 -3.95
C ASP A 39 -2.07 12.75 -3.93
N GLY A 40 -2.43 11.86 -2.99
CA GLY A 40 -3.76 11.28 -2.86
C GLY A 40 -3.99 10.01 -3.68
N PHE A 41 -3.00 9.49 -4.41
CA PHE A 41 -3.14 8.22 -5.12
C PHE A 41 -3.27 7.06 -4.13
N MET A 42 -4.31 6.24 -4.30
CA MET A 42 -4.52 5.06 -3.46
C MET A 42 -3.59 3.91 -3.88
N VAL A 43 -2.69 3.53 -2.97
CA VAL A 43 -1.75 2.42 -3.18
C VAL A 43 -2.38 1.08 -2.83
N SER A 44 -3.05 1.00 -1.68
CA SER A 44 -3.66 -0.23 -1.19
C SER A 44 -4.73 0.03 -0.13
N SER A 45 -5.41 -1.03 0.31
CA SER A 45 -6.29 -1.01 1.47
C SER A 45 -6.12 -2.27 2.32
N GLY A 46 -6.62 -2.21 3.55
CA GLY A 46 -6.69 -3.32 4.50
C GLY A 46 -7.88 -3.18 5.42
N PHE A 47 -8.34 -4.27 6.03
CA PHE A 47 -9.51 -4.22 6.90
C PHE A 47 -9.41 -5.16 8.12
N SER A 48 -10.16 -4.82 9.15
CA SER A 48 -10.42 -5.66 10.33
C SER A 48 -11.91 -5.72 10.59
N ALA A 49 -12.38 -6.87 11.04
CA ALA A 49 -13.74 -7.05 11.53
C ALA A 49 -13.74 -8.11 12.64
N THR A 50 -14.64 -7.95 13.60
CA THR A 50 -14.84 -8.91 14.70
C THR A 50 -16.18 -9.61 14.54
N ALA A 51 -16.25 -10.89 14.92
CA ALA A 51 -17.44 -11.72 14.76
C ALA A 51 -18.64 -11.25 15.61
N HIS A 52 -18.39 -10.51 16.69
CA HIS A 52 -19.43 -10.06 17.63
C HIS A 52 -19.28 -8.57 17.96
N PRO A 53 -20.35 -7.75 17.89
CA PRO A 53 -20.30 -6.32 18.20
C PRO A 53 -19.85 -6.00 19.62
N GLY A 54 -20.25 -6.81 20.60
CA GLY A 54 -19.81 -6.64 22.01
C GLY A 54 -18.32 -6.89 22.26
N LEU A 55 -17.58 -7.39 21.26
CA LEU A 55 -16.13 -7.59 21.29
C LEU A 55 -15.40 -6.60 20.37
N PHE A 56 -16.12 -5.65 19.78
CA PHE A 56 -15.53 -4.64 18.92
C PHE A 56 -14.79 -3.60 19.77
N ASP A 57 -13.54 -3.36 19.40
CA ASP A 57 -12.71 -2.29 19.93
C ASP A 57 -12.20 -1.46 18.76
N GLU A 58 -12.61 -0.20 18.69
CA GLU A 58 -12.34 0.68 17.56
C GLU A 58 -10.83 0.94 17.39
N GLU A 59 -10.12 1.11 18.51
CA GLU A 59 -8.68 1.37 18.48
C GLU A 59 -7.90 0.17 17.91
N THR A 60 -8.24 -1.04 18.38
CA THR A 60 -7.64 -2.29 17.89
C THR A 60 -8.00 -2.52 16.42
N GLY A 61 -9.25 -2.31 16.03
CA GLY A 61 -9.69 -2.41 14.64
C GLY A 61 -8.89 -1.47 13.73
N ARG A 62 -8.77 -0.20 14.13
CA ARG A 62 -7.99 0.81 13.41
C ARG A 62 -6.53 0.40 13.24
N LYS A 63 -5.87 -0.04 14.32
CA LYS A 63 -4.47 -0.48 14.29
C LYS A 63 -4.27 -1.66 13.34
N LEU A 64 -5.15 -2.67 13.40
CA LEU A 64 -5.06 -3.86 12.54
C LEU A 64 -5.33 -3.54 11.07
N ALA A 65 -6.32 -2.70 10.78
CA ALA A 65 -6.63 -2.29 9.42
C ALA A 65 -5.45 -1.53 8.79
N ILE A 66 -4.81 -0.61 9.53
CA ILE A 66 -3.62 0.12 9.08
C ILE A 66 -2.45 -0.83 8.85
N ALA A 67 -2.16 -1.73 9.78
CA ALA A 67 -1.05 -2.68 9.63
C ALA A 67 -1.21 -3.56 8.38
N LYS A 68 -2.45 -4.00 8.09
CA LYS A 68 -2.75 -4.74 6.86
C LYS A 68 -2.60 -3.87 5.61
N ALA A 69 -3.09 -2.63 5.64
CA ALA A 69 -2.92 -1.71 4.51
C ALA A 69 -1.43 -1.45 4.22
N GLN A 70 -0.61 -1.26 5.26
CA GLN A 70 0.84 -1.09 5.13
C GLN A 70 1.53 -2.31 4.53
N HIS A 71 1.17 -3.53 4.99
CA HIS A 71 1.69 -4.76 4.40
C HIS A 71 1.34 -4.85 2.91
N ASN A 72 0.06 -4.66 2.57
CA ASN A 72 -0.41 -4.70 1.19
C ASN A 72 0.23 -3.59 0.32
N ALA A 73 0.46 -2.41 0.89
CA ALA A 73 1.11 -1.30 0.20
C ALA A 73 2.57 -1.63 -0.15
N THR A 74 3.29 -2.32 0.74
CA THR A 74 4.67 -2.73 0.51
C THR A 74 4.76 -3.63 -0.72
N GLU A 75 3.91 -4.65 -0.81
CA GLU A 75 3.83 -5.57 -1.96
C GLU A 75 3.43 -4.83 -3.25
N ALA A 76 2.45 -3.92 -3.17
CA ALA A 76 2.02 -3.13 -4.33
C ALA A 76 3.13 -2.21 -4.85
N LEU A 77 3.86 -1.54 -3.97
CA LEU A 77 4.96 -0.64 -4.34
C LEU A 77 6.13 -1.39 -4.98
N TRP A 78 6.42 -2.63 -4.54
CA TRP A 78 7.36 -3.50 -5.24
C TRP A 78 6.93 -3.75 -6.70
N GLN A 79 5.65 -4.04 -6.92
CA GLN A 79 5.12 -4.26 -8.26
C GLN A 79 5.16 -2.98 -9.12
N PHE A 80 4.81 -1.83 -8.54
CA PHE A 80 4.81 -0.54 -9.24
C PHE A 80 6.20 -0.10 -9.66
N GLU A 81 7.18 -0.14 -8.76
CA GLU A 81 8.56 0.21 -9.11
C GLU A 81 9.17 -0.82 -10.08
N GLY A 82 8.80 -2.10 -9.96
CA GLY A 82 9.20 -3.13 -10.93
C GLY A 82 8.62 -2.85 -12.33
N TYR A 83 7.35 -2.48 -12.41
CA TYR A 83 6.68 -2.10 -13.66
C TYR A 83 7.32 -0.85 -14.29
N LYS A 84 7.53 0.20 -13.49
CA LYS A 84 8.19 1.44 -13.92
C LYS A 84 9.59 1.18 -14.50
N LEU A 85 10.38 0.34 -13.82
CA LEU A 85 11.71 -0.05 -14.29
C LEU A 85 11.64 -0.76 -15.65
N LYS A 86 10.69 -1.69 -15.83
CA LYS A 86 10.51 -2.40 -17.09
C LYS A 86 10.05 -1.49 -18.23
N SER A 87 9.18 -0.54 -17.94
CA SER A 87 8.68 0.44 -18.91
C SER A 87 9.81 1.32 -19.44
N GLN A 88 10.70 1.81 -18.56
CA GLN A 88 11.87 2.61 -18.94
C GLN A 88 12.80 1.88 -19.91
N GLN A 89 13.11 0.60 -19.63
CA GLN A 89 13.96 -0.23 -20.51
C GLN A 89 13.34 -0.46 -21.90
N THR A 90 12.01 -0.51 -21.96
CA THR A 90 11.29 -0.73 -23.22
C THR A 90 11.30 0.51 -24.10
N THR A 91 11.16 1.70 -23.50
CA THR A 91 11.24 2.99 -24.20
C THR A 91 12.64 3.24 -24.77
N GLU A 92 13.70 2.92 -24.04
CA GLU A 92 15.09 3.03 -24.53
C GLU A 92 15.35 2.12 -25.74
N SER A 93 14.76 0.92 -25.75
CA SER A 93 14.93 -0.05 -26.85
C SER A 93 14.15 0.30 -28.13
N GLN A 94 13.25 1.30 -28.09
CA GLN A 94 12.46 1.77 -29.24
C GLN A 94 13.01 3.05 -29.88
N GLY A 95 13.92 3.77 -29.22
CA GLY A 95 14.59 4.95 -29.80
C GLY A 95 15.80 4.63 -30.68
N ASP A 96 16.17 3.35 -30.80
CA ASP A 96 17.38 2.87 -31.48
C ASP A 96 17.05 2.09 -32.78
N ARG A 97 15.90 2.38 -33.41
CA ARG A 97 15.49 1.81 -34.71
C ARG A 97 15.02 2.88 -35.67
#